data_AF-A0A378C1W2-F1
#
_entry.id   AF-A0A378C1W2-F1
#
_cell.length_a   1.000
_cell.length_b   1.000
_cell.length_c   1.000
_cell.angle_alpha   90.00
_cell.angle_beta   90.00
_cell.angle_gamma   90.00
#
_symmetry.space_group_name_H-M   'P 1'
#
loop_
_entity.id
_entity.type
_entity.pdbx_description
1 polymer ?
#
loop_
_entity_poly.entity_id
_entity_poly.type
_entity_poly.pdbx_seq_one_letter_code
_entity_poly.pdbx_strand_id
1 'polypeptide(L)'
;MLLWINDALMAVFFLLIGLEVKRELIQGSLASRRQAVFPVIAALGGMIVPALVYLAFNAQDPVAREGWAIPAATDIAFALGVLALLGSRVPTALKIFLMALAIIDDLGAIVIIALFYTHDLSMLSLGVAAAAIAVLVALNLSGVRRTGIYILVGAVLWTAVLKSGVHATLAGVIVGFMIPLEEKHGKSPAKALEHVLHPWVAFMILPLFAFANAGVSLQGSPLPG
;
A
#
# COMPACT_ATOMS: atom_id res chain seq x y z
N MET A 1 3.71 20.35 -7.15
CA MET A 1 3.11 19.48 -8.20
C MET A 1 3.47 18.00 -7.99
N LEU A 2 4.72 17.65 -7.71
CA LEU A 2 5.14 16.27 -7.41
C LEU A 2 4.36 15.61 -6.26
N LEU A 3 4.13 16.33 -5.16
CA LEU A 3 3.34 15.83 -4.02
C LEU A 3 1.96 15.30 -4.44
N TRP A 4 1.24 16.07 -5.26
CA TRP A 4 -0.11 15.68 -5.73
C TRP A 4 -0.10 14.47 -6.65
N ILE A 5 0.92 14.35 -7.52
CA ILE A 5 1.06 13.20 -8.42
C ILE A 5 1.35 11.95 -7.58
N ASN A 6 2.29 12.04 -6.64
CA ASN A 6 2.63 10.93 -5.75
C ASN A 6 1.44 10.48 -4.90
N ASP A 7 0.74 11.42 -4.28
CA ASP A 7 -0.42 11.11 -3.42
C ASP A 7 -1.56 10.46 -4.21
N ALA A 8 -1.81 10.90 -5.44
CA ALA A 8 -2.84 10.32 -6.29
C ALA A 8 -2.44 8.93 -6.81
N LEU A 9 -1.22 8.78 -7.33
CA LEU A 9 -0.71 7.51 -7.85
C LEU A 9 -0.65 6.45 -6.75
N MET A 10 -0.10 6.82 -5.59
CA MET A 10 0.03 5.90 -4.46
C MET A 10 -1.34 5.58 -3.84
N ALA A 11 -2.31 6.49 -3.84
CA ALA A 11 -3.68 6.16 -3.41
C ALA A 11 -4.32 5.08 -4.30
N VAL A 12 -4.09 5.11 -5.62
CA VAL A 12 -4.59 4.07 -6.53
C VAL A 12 -3.79 2.76 -6.37
N PHE A 13 -2.48 2.83 -6.18
CA PHE A 13 -1.66 1.65 -5.87
C PHE A 13 -2.12 0.97 -4.57
N PHE A 14 -2.26 1.73 -3.49
CA PHE A 14 -2.69 1.21 -2.19
C PHE A 14 -4.17 0.80 -2.16
N LEU A 15 -5.00 1.29 -3.09
CA LEU A 15 -6.33 0.72 -3.33
C LEU A 15 -6.25 -0.71 -3.86
N LEU A 16 -5.37 -0.98 -4.83
CA LEU A 16 -5.13 -2.34 -5.32
C LEU A 16 -4.59 -3.23 -4.19
N ILE A 17 -3.60 -2.75 -3.44
CA ILE A 17 -3.07 -3.48 -2.26
C ILE A 17 -4.18 -3.74 -1.24
N GLY A 18 -5.06 -2.77 -0.95
CA GLY A 18 -6.18 -2.97 -0.03
C GLY A 18 -7.16 -4.07 -0.48
N LEU A 19 -7.43 -4.17 -1.78
CA LEU A 19 -8.23 -5.26 -2.36
C LEU A 19 -7.53 -6.61 -2.21
N GLU A 20 -6.24 -6.66 -2.52
CA GLU A 20 -5.41 -7.86 -2.46
C GLU A 20 -5.26 -8.38 -1.02
N VAL A 21 -4.91 -7.51 -0.07
CA VAL A 21 -4.82 -7.82 1.36
C VAL A 21 -6.13 -8.41 1.85
N LYS A 22 -7.26 -7.76 1.51
CA LYS A 22 -8.58 -8.26 1.89
C LYS A 22 -8.86 -9.64 1.32
N ARG A 23 -8.49 -9.89 0.05
CA ARG A 23 -8.62 -11.20 -0.60
C ARG A 23 -7.77 -12.24 0.10
N GLU A 24 -6.51 -11.94 0.38
CA GLU A 24 -5.57 -12.85 1.07
C GLU A 24 -6.03 -13.18 2.50
N LEU A 25 -6.55 -12.19 3.24
CA LEU A 25 -7.08 -12.37 4.60
C LEU A 25 -8.38 -13.18 4.68
N ILE A 26 -9.20 -13.19 3.62
CA ILE A 26 -10.51 -13.86 3.65
C ILE A 26 -10.46 -15.20 2.90
N GLN A 27 -9.74 -15.27 1.78
CA GLN A 27 -9.78 -16.41 0.85
C GLN A 27 -8.39 -16.97 0.51
N GLY A 28 -7.31 -16.30 0.90
CA GLY A 28 -5.95 -16.64 0.47
C GLY A 28 -5.08 -17.27 1.57
N SER A 29 -3.78 -17.09 1.40
CA SER A 29 -2.71 -17.62 2.24
C SER A 29 -2.66 -17.01 3.65
N LEU A 30 -3.29 -15.85 3.84
CA LEU A 30 -3.38 -15.18 5.15
C LEU A 30 -4.68 -15.49 5.90
N ALA A 31 -5.60 -16.28 5.32
CA ALA A 31 -6.92 -16.51 5.91
C ALA A 31 -6.89 -17.38 7.17
N SER A 32 -5.96 -18.34 7.24
CA SER A 32 -5.83 -19.21 8.41
C SER A 32 -4.59 -18.85 9.23
N ARG A 33 -4.71 -18.86 10.56
CA ARG A 33 -3.58 -18.57 11.46
C ARG A 33 -2.36 -19.46 11.19
N ARG A 34 -2.56 -20.72 10.82
CA ARG A 34 -1.46 -21.65 10.50
C ARG A 34 -0.67 -21.22 9.26
N GLN A 35 -1.35 -20.72 8.23
CA GLN A 35 -0.71 -20.28 6.99
C GLN A 35 -0.13 -18.87 7.14
N ALA A 36 -0.84 -17.97 7.85
CA ALA A 36 -0.45 -16.57 8.03
C ALA A 36 0.78 -16.38 8.92
N VAL A 37 1.03 -17.25 9.91
CA VAL A 37 2.14 -17.09 10.86
C VAL A 37 3.49 -17.01 10.16
N PHE A 38 3.73 -17.82 9.13
CA PHE A 38 5.04 -17.82 8.45
C PHE A 38 5.30 -16.52 7.65
N PRO A 39 4.42 -16.07 6.73
CA PRO A 39 4.56 -14.78 6.06
C PRO A 39 4.62 -13.59 7.02
N VAL A 40 3.80 -13.57 8.07
CA VAL A 40 3.78 -12.45 9.03
C VAL A 40 5.09 -12.35 9.81
N ILE A 41 5.62 -13.47 10.31
CA ILE A 41 6.91 -13.46 11.02
C ILE A 41 8.05 -13.07 10.06
N ALA A 42 8.03 -13.61 8.83
CA ALA A 42 9.03 -13.28 7.83
C ALA A 42 9.03 -11.79 7.47
N ALA A 43 7.86 -11.20 7.24
CA ALA A 43 7.67 -9.77 6.99
C ALA A 43 8.10 -8.91 8.18
N LEU A 44 7.65 -9.21 9.39
CA LEU A 44 8.07 -8.48 10.60
C LEU A 44 9.59 -8.50 10.79
N GLY A 45 10.23 -9.65 10.59
CA GLY A 45 11.69 -9.75 10.59
C GLY A 45 12.32 -8.94 9.46
N GLY A 46 11.75 -9.02 8.26
CA GLY A 46 12.14 -8.28 7.06
C GLY A 46 12.02 -6.76 7.19
N MET A 47 11.15 -6.26 8.06
CA MET A 47 11.04 -4.83 8.37
C MET A 47 11.94 -4.41 9.53
N ILE A 48 11.92 -5.16 10.63
CA ILE A 48 12.60 -4.80 11.88
C ILE A 48 14.13 -4.83 11.69
N VAL A 49 14.66 -5.86 11.03
CA VAL A 49 16.11 -6.02 10.89
C VAL A 49 16.73 -4.88 10.06
N PRO A 50 16.24 -4.54 8.85
CA PRO A 50 16.79 -3.41 8.08
C PRO A 50 16.64 -2.07 8.80
N ALA A 51 15.51 -1.83 9.47
CA ALA A 51 15.28 -0.62 10.25
C ALA A 51 16.28 -0.46 11.40
N LEU A 52 16.51 -1.52 12.18
CA LEU A 52 17.46 -1.50 13.30
C LEU A 52 18.90 -1.34 12.82
N VAL A 53 19.27 -2.01 11.73
CA VAL A 53 20.60 -1.84 11.12
C VAL A 53 20.79 -0.39 10.69
N TYR A 54 19.81 0.20 9.98
CA TYR A 54 19.87 1.60 9.56
C TYR A 54 20.00 2.57 10.74
N LEU A 55 19.21 2.37 11.79
CA LEU A 55 19.27 3.19 13.02
C LEU A 55 20.61 3.06 13.73
N ALA A 56 21.20 1.86 13.77
CA ALA A 56 22.51 1.65 14.38
C ALA A 56 23.61 2.42 13.66
N PHE A 57 23.58 2.43 12.31
CA PHE A 57 24.54 3.20 11.51
C PHE A 57 24.33 4.71 11.60
N ASN A 58 23.08 5.17 11.71
CA ASN A 58 22.74 6.59 11.74
C ASN A 58 22.47 7.11 13.17
N ALA A 59 22.93 6.37 14.19
CA ALA A 59 22.63 6.65 15.58
C ALA A 59 23.16 8.00 16.08
N GLN A 60 24.01 8.70 15.33
CA GLN A 60 24.58 10.01 15.71
C GLN A 60 23.99 11.18 14.92
N ASP A 61 23.28 10.93 13.82
CA ASP A 61 22.75 11.97 12.94
C ASP A 61 21.23 12.15 13.16
N PRO A 62 20.77 13.27 13.73
CA PRO A 62 19.35 13.52 13.98
C PRO A 62 18.49 13.53 12.72
N VAL A 63 19.03 13.97 11.58
CA VAL A 63 18.29 14.05 10.31
C VAL A 63 18.19 12.66 9.69
N ALA A 64 19.30 11.93 9.63
CA ALA A 64 19.29 10.60 9.03
C ALA A 64 18.41 9.61 9.81
N ARG A 65 18.24 9.75 11.13
CA ARG A 65 17.34 8.87 11.91
C ARG A 65 15.88 8.90 11.45
N GLU A 66 15.41 9.98 10.84
CA GLU A 66 14.06 10.05 10.27
C GLU A 66 13.91 9.09 9.06
N GLY A 67 15.00 8.66 8.43
CA GLY A 67 14.97 7.72 7.31
C GLY A 67 14.74 6.26 7.68
N TRP A 68 14.48 5.91 8.95
CA TRP A 68 14.53 4.52 9.43
C TRP A 68 13.54 3.55 8.78
N ALA A 69 12.40 4.06 8.28
CA ALA A 69 11.39 3.24 7.61
C ALA A 69 11.70 3.02 6.12
N ILE A 70 12.64 3.76 5.53
CA ILE A 70 13.01 3.67 4.10
C ILE A 70 13.49 2.25 3.74
N PRO A 71 14.38 1.58 4.51
CA PRO A 71 14.89 0.26 4.15
C PRO A 71 13.92 -0.90 4.40
N ALA A 72 12.77 -0.64 5.04
CA ALA A 72 11.78 -1.64 5.37
C ALA A 72 10.76 -1.89 4.25
N ALA A 73 10.68 -1.00 3.25
CA ALA A 73 9.76 -1.13 2.13
C ALA A 73 10.33 -2.04 1.02
N THR A 74 9.47 -2.84 0.39
CA THR A 74 9.86 -3.77 -0.68
C THR A 74 9.02 -3.52 -1.92
N ASP A 75 9.64 -3.20 -3.07
CA ASP A 75 8.90 -3.03 -4.33
C ASP A 75 8.38 -4.38 -4.87
N ILE A 76 7.10 -4.64 -4.61
CA ILE A 76 6.39 -5.86 -5.04
C ILE A 76 6.43 -6.07 -6.55
N ALA A 77 6.29 -5.01 -7.35
CA ALA A 77 6.20 -5.13 -8.80
C ALA A 77 7.55 -5.48 -9.39
N PHE A 78 8.62 -4.87 -8.88
CA PHE A 78 9.97 -5.22 -9.26
C PHE A 78 10.33 -6.65 -8.81
N ALA A 79 10.04 -7.01 -7.56
CA ALA A 79 10.33 -8.34 -7.02
C ALA A 79 9.63 -9.45 -7.81
N LEU A 80 8.32 -9.32 -8.08
CA LEU A 80 7.58 -10.27 -8.90
C LEU A 80 8.02 -10.25 -10.37
N GLY A 81 8.41 -9.08 -10.90
CA GLY A 81 8.95 -8.94 -12.25
C GLY A 81 10.24 -9.73 -12.45
N VAL A 82 11.20 -9.59 -11.55
CA VAL A 82 12.45 -10.38 -11.57
C VAL A 82 12.16 -11.87 -11.42
N LEU A 83 11.23 -12.23 -10.52
CA LEU A 83 10.84 -13.62 -10.31
C LEU A 83 10.18 -14.24 -11.55
N ALA A 84 9.46 -13.45 -12.35
CA ALA A 84 8.88 -13.87 -13.61
C ALA A 84 9.94 -14.14 -14.70
N LEU A 85 11.07 -13.43 -14.70
CA LEU A 85 12.19 -13.68 -15.63
C LEU A 85 12.81 -15.06 -15.44
N LEU A 86 12.75 -15.62 -14.23
CA LEU A 86 13.20 -16.99 -13.94
C LEU A 86 12.23 -18.07 -14.48
N GLY A 87 11.10 -17.67 -15.06
CA GLY A 87 10.17 -18.51 -15.80
C GLY A 87 9.55 -19.62 -14.94
N SER A 88 9.63 -20.85 -15.44
CA SER A 88 9.06 -22.05 -14.81
C SER A 88 9.92 -22.63 -13.67
N ARG A 89 11.13 -22.11 -13.45
CA ARG A 89 12.02 -22.60 -12.39
C ARG A 89 11.54 -22.21 -10.99
N VAL A 90 10.70 -21.18 -10.90
CA VAL A 90 10.17 -20.69 -9.63
C VAL A 90 8.79 -21.30 -9.36
N PRO A 91 8.61 -22.04 -8.25
CA PRO A 91 7.32 -22.59 -7.86
C PRO A 91 6.27 -21.50 -7.63
N THR A 92 5.02 -21.77 -8.00
CA THR A 92 3.89 -20.87 -7.74
C THR A 92 3.72 -20.54 -6.26
N ALA A 93 4.01 -21.50 -5.37
CA ALA A 93 3.98 -21.29 -3.93
C ALA A 93 4.94 -20.18 -3.47
N LEU A 94 6.11 -20.05 -4.09
CA LEU A 94 7.07 -18.99 -3.74
C LEU A 94 6.59 -17.61 -4.21
N LYS A 95 5.89 -17.54 -5.34
CA LYS A 95 5.28 -16.30 -5.86
C LYS A 95 4.19 -15.80 -4.90
N ILE A 96 3.32 -16.70 -4.44
CA ILE A 96 2.26 -16.39 -3.47
C ILE A 96 2.87 -15.96 -2.12
N PHE A 97 3.89 -16.68 -1.65
CA PHE A 97 4.60 -16.32 -0.42
C PHE A 97 5.24 -14.93 -0.50
N LEU A 98 5.97 -14.64 -1.58
CA LEU A 98 6.62 -13.34 -1.77
C LEU A 98 5.60 -12.21 -1.88
N MET A 99 4.49 -12.45 -2.58
CA MET A 99 3.38 -11.50 -2.65
C MET A 99 2.82 -11.20 -1.26
N ALA A 100 2.55 -12.23 -0.44
CA ALA A 100 2.07 -12.03 0.93
C ALA A 100 3.07 -11.27 1.82
N LEU A 101 4.36 -11.59 1.71
CA LEU A 101 5.43 -10.87 2.42
C LEU A 101 5.46 -9.39 2.03
N ALA A 102 5.54 -9.09 0.73
CA ALA A 102 5.61 -7.71 0.24
C ALA A 102 4.38 -6.89 0.59
N ILE A 103 3.19 -7.50 0.55
CA ILE A 103 1.95 -6.85 0.98
C ILE A 103 1.99 -6.45 2.46
N ILE A 104 2.49 -7.34 3.33
CA ILE A 104 2.59 -7.06 4.77
C ILE A 104 3.63 -5.97 5.03
N ASP A 105 4.78 -6.02 4.35
CA ASP A 105 5.82 -5.00 4.46
C ASP A 105 5.31 -3.63 4.01
N ASP A 106 4.65 -3.53 2.86
CA ASP A 106 4.10 -2.28 2.31
C ASP A 106 3.02 -1.68 3.23
N LEU A 107 2.10 -2.52 3.71
CA LEU A 107 1.04 -2.08 4.61
C LEU A 107 1.62 -1.70 5.99
N GLY A 108 2.61 -2.46 6.47
CA GLY A 108 3.30 -2.18 7.72
C GLY A 108 4.04 -0.85 7.65
N ALA A 109 4.83 -0.64 6.60
CA ALA A 109 5.60 0.57 6.37
C ALA A 109 4.68 1.79 6.28
N ILE A 110 3.57 1.71 5.55
CA ILE A 110 2.66 2.86 5.44
C ILE A 110 1.95 3.17 6.75
N VAL A 111 1.59 2.17 7.55
CA VAL A 111 0.99 2.38 8.88
C VAL A 111 2.01 3.00 9.83
N ILE A 112 3.25 2.52 9.82
CA ILE A 112 4.35 3.11 10.60
C ILE A 112 4.53 4.58 10.20
N ILE A 113 4.69 4.86 8.91
CA ILE A 113 4.90 6.24 8.45
C ILE A 113 3.69 7.10 8.84
N ALA A 114 2.47 6.60 8.69
CA ALA A 114 1.27 7.33 9.09
C ALA A 114 1.18 7.64 10.58
N LEU A 115 1.66 6.76 11.47
CA LEU A 115 1.63 7.00 12.91
C LEU A 115 2.77 7.89 13.40
N PHE A 116 3.95 7.80 12.80
CA PHE A 116 5.15 8.48 13.28
C PHE A 116 5.47 9.79 12.56
N TYR A 117 4.97 10.02 11.33
CA TYR A 117 5.27 11.20 10.51
C TYR A 117 4.06 12.14 10.32
N THR A 118 3.03 12.02 11.17
CA THR A 118 1.86 12.92 11.13
C THR A 118 2.08 14.09 12.10
N HIS A 119 2.27 15.30 11.58
CA HIS A 119 2.57 16.49 12.39
C HIS A 119 1.45 17.55 12.43
N ASP A 120 0.54 17.58 11.45
CA ASP A 120 -0.48 18.63 11.33
C ASP A 120 -1.90 18.07 11.15
N LEU A 121 -2.60 17.82 12.26
CA LEU A 121 -3.98 17.31 12.25
C LEU A 121 -5.02 18.44 12.17
N SER A 122 -5.70 18.54 11.03
CA SER A 122 -6.91 19.36 10.90
C SER A 122 -8.15 18.62 11.41
N MET A 123 -8.74 19.10 12.51
CA MET A 123 -9.94 18.50 13.12
C MET A 123 -11.14 18.46 12.17
N LEU A 124 -11.31 19.48 11.33
CA LEU A 124 -12.39 19.52 10.34
C LEU A 124 -12.21 18.42 9.29
N SER A 125 -10.98 18.29 8.78
CA SER A 125 -10.65 17.27 7.79
C SER A 125 -10.81 15.85 8.34
N LEU A 126 -10.45 15.62 9.61
CA LEU A 126 -10.68 14.36 10.31
C LEU A 126 -12.18 14.06 10.47
N GLY A 127 -13.01 15.06 10.77
CA GLY A 127 -14.47 14.90 10.83
C GLY A 127 -15.07 14.47 9.49
N VAL A 128 -14.63 15.09 8.39
CA VAL A 128 -15.05 14.70 7.03
C VAL A 128 -14.57 13.30 6.68
N ALA A 129 -13.32 12.96 7.01
CA ALA A 129 -12.78 11.63 6.79
C ALA A 129 -13.57 10.55 7.56
N ALA A 130 -13.86 10.79 8.85
CA ALA A 130 -14.67 9.89 9.66
C ALA A 130 -16.09 9.70 9.10
N ALA A 131 -16.72 10.79 8.64
CA ALA A 131 -18.03 10.71 8.00
C ALA A 131 -17.97 9.92 6.68
N ALA A 132 -16.95 10.12 5.84
CA ALA A 132 -16.78 9.36 4.61
C ALA A 132 -16.56 7.87 4.88
N ILE A 133 -15.76 7.52 5.89
CA ILE A 133 -15.58 6.13 6.34
C ILE A 133 -16.91 5.55 6.82
N ALA A 134 -17.69 6.27 7.62
CA ALA A 134 -19.01 5.82 8.08
C ALA A 134 -19.96 5.55 6.90
N VAL A 135 -19.92 6.38 5.85
CA VAL A 135 -20.67 6.14 4.61
C VAL A 135 -20.19 4.88 3.89
N LEU A 136 -18.87 4.67 3.75
CA LEU A 136 -18.32 3.45 3.14
C LEU A 136 -18.77 2.19 3.90
N VAL A 137 -18.74 2.24 5.23
CA VAL A 137 -19.21 1.16 6.10
C VAL A 137 -20.71 0.93 5.90
N ALA A 138 -21.54 1.99 5.93
CA ALA A 138 -22.98 1.89 5.73
C ALA A 138 -23.33 1.30 4.35
N LEU A 139 -22.62 1.68 3.29
CA LEU A 139 -22.77 1.11 1.96
C LEU A 139 -22.44 -0.38 1.93
N ASN A 140 -21.33 -0.78 2.57
CA ASN A 140 -20.92 -2.19 2.68
C ASN A 140 -21.95 -3.03 3.44
N LEU A 141 -22.40 -2.56 4.60
CA LEU A 141 -23.42 -3.23 5.41
C LEU A 141 -24.78 -3.30 4.71
N SER A 142 -25.13 -2.29 3.91
CA SER A 142 -26.35 -2.29 3.09
C SER A 142 -26.26 -3.18 1.85
N GLY A 143 -25.14 -3.87 1.64
CA GLY A 143 -24.96 -4.81 0.52
C GLY A 143 -24.87 -4.12 -0.86
N VAL A 144 -24.49 -2.84 -0.91
CA VAL A 144 -24.33 -2.12 -2.18
C VAL A 144 -23.12 -2.69 -2.93
N ARG A 145 -23.34 -3.22 -4.15
CA ARG A 145 -22.26 -3.87 -4.94
C ARG A 145 -21.65 -2.97 -6.03
N ARG A 146 -22.15 -1.74 -6.18
CA ARG A 146 -21.69 -0.81 -7.22
C ARG A 146 -20.38 -0.14 -6.82
N THR A 147 -19.27 -0.66 -7.34
CA THR A 147 -17.89 -0.20 -7.03
C THR A 147 -17.69 1.30 -7.24
N GLY A 148 -18.30 1.89 -8.28
CA GLY A 148 -18.17 3.32 -8.56
C GLY A 148 -18.59 4.25 -7.42
N ILE A 149 -19.55 3.84 -6.58
CA ILE A 149 -19.97 4.64 -5.41
C ILE A 149 -18.86 4.65 -4.36
N TYR A 150 -18.22 3.49 -4.11
CA TYR A 150 -17.09 3.39 -3.18
C TYR A 150 -15.91 4.23 -3.66
N ILE A 151 -15.62 4.24 -4.96
CA ILE A 151 -14.54 5.08 -5.52
C ILE A 151 -14.86 6.56 -5.35
N LEU A 152 -16.11 6.98 -5.56
CA LEU A 152 -16.50 8.39 -5.40
C LEU A 152 -16.39 8.85 -3.94
N VAL A 153 -16.91 8.06 -3.00
CA VAL A 153 -16.77 8.35 -1.56
C VAL A 153 -15.29 8.27 -1.15
N GLY A 154 -14.53 7.35 -1.75
CA GLY A 154 -13.09 7.24 -1.59
C GLY A 154 -12.32 8.47 -2.03
N ALA A 155 -12.72 9.10 -3.14
CA ALA A 155 -12.15 10.38 -3.58
C ALA A 155 -12.42 11.50 -2.57
N VAL A 156 -13.62 11.55 -2.00
CA VAL A 156 -13.94 12.49 -0.90
C VAL A 156 -13.06 12.22 0.31
N LEU A 157 -12.94 10.96 0.74
CA LEU A 157 -12.06 10.55 1.84
C LEU A 157 -10.61 10.98 1.57
N TRP A 158 -10.09 10.69 0.38
CA TRP A 158 -8.74 11.07 -0.06
C TRP A 158 -8.51 12.59 0.01
N THR A 159 -9.45 13.40 -0.50
CA THR A 159 -9.33 14.87 -0.41
C THR A 159 -9.37 15.39 1.02
N ALA A 160 -10.12 14.73 1.92
CA ALA A 160 -10.17 15.08 3.32
C ALA A 160 -8.82 14.80 4.00
N VAL A 161 -8.25 13.60 3.81
CA VAL A 161 -6.97 13.22 4.43
C VAL A 161 -5.78 13.99 3.84
N LEU A 162 -5.83 14.37 2.56
CA LEU A 162 -4.81 15.20 1.91
C LEU A 162 -4.60 16.54 2.63
N LYS A 163 -5.66 17.09 3.25
CA LYS A 163 -5.62 18.33 4.02
C LYS A 163 -5.41 18.12 5.53
N SER A 164 -5.39 16.89 6.02
CA SER A 164 -5.40 16.57 7.45
C SER A 164 -4.05 16.11 7.99
N GLY A 165 -2.98 16.15 7.18
CA GLY A 165 -1.67 15.60 7.54
C GLY A 165 -1.63 14.07 7.64
N VAL A 166 -2.77 13.38 7.44
CA VAL A 166 -2.85 11.93 7.38
C VAL A 166 -2.46 11.47 5.99
N HIS A 167 -1.72 10.37 5.91
CA HIS A 167 -1.21 9.86 4.65
C HIS A 167 -2.36 9.50 3.69
N ALA A 168 -2.42 10.21 2.56
CA ALA A 168 -3.51 10.11 1.60
C ALA A 168 -3.65 8.69 0.99
N THR A 169 -2.55 7.95 0.99
CA THR A 169 -2.44 6.54 0.59
C THR A 169 -3.32 5.60 1.41
N LEU A 170 -3.52 5.86 2.71
CA LEU A 170 -4.39 5.03 3.57
C LEU A 170 -5.85 5.08 3.12
N ALA A 171 -6.29 6.17 2.47
CA ALA A 171 -7.63 6.25 1.91
C ALA A 171 -7.86 5.16 0.86
N GLY A 172 -6.85 4.87 0.03
CA GLY A 172 -6.89 3.78 -0.95
C GLY A 172 -7.09 2.43 -0.27
N VAL A 173 -6.29 2.13 0.75
CA VAL A 173 -6.40 0.88 1.53
C VAL A 173 -7.80 0.75 2.14
N ILE A 174 -8.30 1.80 2.81
CA ILE A 174 -9.62 1.80 3.44
C ILE A 174 -10.71 1.49 2.41
N VAL A 175 -10.68 2.15 1.25
CA VAL A 175 -11.67 1.91 0.18
C VAL A 175 -11.60 0.47 -0.30
N GLY A 176 -10.39 -0.07 -0.54
CA GLY A 176 -10.21 -1.48 -0.92
C GLY A 176 -10.81 -2.44 0.09
N PHE A 177 -10.61 -2.17 1.39
CA PHE A 177 -11.20 -2.95 2.48
C PHE A 177 -12.74 -2.84 2.53
N MET A 178 -13.32 -1.71 2.15
CA MET A 178 -14.77 -1.48 2.19
C MET A 178 -15.51 -2.03 0.96
N ILE A 179 -14.83 -2.31 -0.14
CA ILE A 179 -15.47 -2.88 -1.34
C ILE A 179 -15.86 -4.35 -1.10
N PRO A 180 -17.11 -4.78 -1.37
CA PRO A 180 -17.54 -6.15 -1.10
C PRO A 180 -16.76 -7.22 -1.87
N LEU A 181 -16.27 -8.24 -1.14
CA LEU A 181 -15.55 -9.38 -1.70
C LEU A 181 -16.46 -10.59 -1.98
N GLU A 182 -17.56 -10.73 -1.24
CA GLU A 182 -18.46 -11.89 -1.33
C GLU A 182 -18.95 -12.13 -2.76
N GLU A 183 -18.84 -13.38 -3.22
CA GLU A 183 -19.31 -13.78 -4.54
C GLU A 183 -20.82 -13.97 -4.55
N LYS A 184 -21.51 -13.26 -5.45
CA LYS A 184 -22.94 -13.43 -5.70
C LYS A 184 -23.14 -13.66 -7.19
N HIS A 185 -23.82 -14.74 -7.56
CA HIS A 185 -23.98 -15.18 -8.96
C HIS A 185 -22.62 -15.33 -9.70
N GLY A 186 -21.61 -15.87 -9.00
CA GLY A 186 -20.28 -16.11 -9.56
C GLY A 186 -19.44 -14.85 -9.84
N LYS A 187 -19.86 -13.67 -9.35
CA LYS A 187 -19.15 -12.41 -9.55
C LYS A 187 -18.86 -11.72 -8.21
N SER A 188 -17.60 -11.32 -8.01
CA SER A 188 -17.16 -10.50 -6.88
C SER A 188 -16.76 -9.10 -7.37
N PRO A 189 -17.37 -8.02 -6.83
CA PRO A 189 -17.02 -6.64 -7.15
C PRO A 189 -15.54 -6.31 -6.88
N ALA A 190 -15.01 -6.76 -5.73
CA ALA A 190 -13.62 -6.57 -5.38
C ALA A 190 -12.67 -7.26 -6.38
N LYS A 191 -12.88 -8.56 -6.67
CA LYS A 191 -12.04 -9.30 -7.63
C LYS A 191 -12.10 -8.70 -9.04
N ALA A 192 -13.29 -8.25 -9.47
CA ALA A 192 -13.46 -7.62 -10.77
C ALA A 192 -12.68 -6.29 -10.85
N LEU A 193 -12.75 -5.47 -9.79
CA LEU A 193 -12.01 -4.22 -9.74
C LEU A 193 -10.50 -4.44 -9.64
N GLU A 194 -10.05 -5.39 -8.82
CA GLU A 194 -8.64 -5.80 -8.70
C GLU A 194 -8.07 -6.19 -10.07
N HIS A 195 -8.76 -7.06 -10.81
CA HIS A 195 -8.35 -7.50 -12.14
C HIS A 195 -8.26 -6.36 -13.15
N VAL A 196 -9.17 -5.38 -13.07
CA VAL A 196 -9.13 -4.18 -13.93
C VAL A 196 -7.97 -3.27 -13.53
N LEU A 197 -7.75 -3.04 -12.23
CA LEU A 197 -6.72 -2.11 -11.73
C LEU A 197 -5.30 -2.64 -11.94
N HIS A 198 -5.08 -3.94 -11.82
CA HIS A 198 -3.75 -4.56 -11.91
C HIS A 198 -2.91 -4.09 -13.12
N PRO A 199 -3.40 -4.15 -14.38
CA PRO A 199 -2.62 -3.68 -15.52
C PRO A 199 -2.36 -2.16 -15.48
N TRP A 200 -3.32 -1.35 -15.05
CA TRP A 200 -3.12 0.10 -14.92
C TRP A 200 -2.06 0.42 -13.86
N VAL A 201 -2.07 -0.30 -12.75
CA VAL A 201 -1.07 -0.11 -11.70
C VAL A 201 0.32 -0.50 -12.19
N ALA A 202 0.45 -1.69 -12.78
CA ALA A 202 1.73 -2.24 -13.21
C ALA A 202 2.36 -1.49 -14.40
N PHE A 203 1.56 -1.09 -15.39
CA PHE A 203 2.09 -0.53 -16.65
C PHE A 203 2.01 0.99 -16.76
N MET A 204 1.23 1.66 -15.91
CA MET A 204 1.07 3.11 -15.96
C MET A 204 1.45 3.77 -14.64
N ILE A 205 0.83 3.39 -13.53
CA ILE A 205 1.00 4.08 -12.24
C ILE A 205 2.42 3.92 -11.71
N LEU A 206 2.92 2.68 -11.60
CA LEU A 206 4.25 2.42 -11.07
C LEU A 206 5.36 2.97 -11.98
N PRO A 207 5.34 2.79 -13.31
CA PRO A 207 6.33 3.42 -14.18
C PRO A 207 6.30 4.95 -14.13
N LEU A 208 5.11 5.56 -14.07
CA LEU A 208 4.99 7.02 -13.96
C LEU A 208 5.50 7.53 -12.61
N PHE A 209 5.20 6.81 -11.52
CA PHE A 209 5.70 7.11 -10.19
C PHE A 209 7.24 7.01 -10.15
N ALA A 210 7.80 5.94 -10.70
CA ALA A 210 9.24 5.75 -10.82
C ALA A 210 9.88 6.84 -11.69
N PHE A 211 9.29 7.18 -12.83
CA PHE A 211 9.78 8.24 -13.70
C PHE A 211 9.82 9.61 -12.99
N ALA A 212 8.81 9.92 -12.17
CA ALA A 212 8.75 11.17 -11.44
C ALA A 212 9.73 11.24 -10.25
N ASN A 213 10.03 10.12 -9.59
CA ASN A 213 10.77 10.10 -8.32
C ASN A 213 12.18 9.48 -8.39
N ALA A 214 12.50 8.68 -9.40
CA ALA A 214 13.80 8.01 -9.52
C ALA A 214 14.87 8.88 -10.22
N GLY A 215 14.48 10.04 -10.75
CA GLY A 215 15.40 10.97 -11.40
C GLY A 215 16.28 11.71 -10.40
N VAL A 216 17.36 11.07 -9.94
CA VAL A 216 18.38 11.71 -9.09
C VAL A 216 19.49 12.29 -9.97
N SER A 217 19.74 13.60 -9.86
CA SER A 217 20.81 14.26 -10.62
C SER A 217 22.18 13.92 -10.07
N LEU A 218 22.99 13.22 -10.86
CA LEU A 218 24.38 12.87 -10.52
C LEU A 218 25.40 13.89 -11.07
N GLN A 219 24.94 14.92 -11.79
CA GLN A 219 25.82 15.85 -12.53
C GLN A 219 26.36 17.03 -11.70
N GLY A 220 26.16 17.07 -10.37
CA GLY A 220 26.43 18.27 -9.55
C GLY A 220 27.24 18.09 -8.26
N SER A 221 27.64 16.88 -7.87
CA SER A 221 28.51 16.68 -6.68
C SER A 221 29.39 15.46 -6.89
N PRO A 222 30.70 15.61 -7.13
CA PRO A 222 31.60 14.49 -6.89
C PRO A 222 31.49 14.17 -5.40
N LEU A 223 31.14 12.93 -5.07
CA LEU A 223 31.19 12.41 -3.71
C LEU A 223 32.50 12.91 -3.06
N PRO A 224 32.46 13.64 -1.93
CA PRO A 224 33.68 13.94 -1.21
C PRO A 224 34.26 12.59 -0.78
N GLY A 225 35.38 12.23 -1.41
CA GLY A 225 36.14 11.02 -1.08
C GLY A 225 36.77 11.09 0.29
#